data_AF-A0A968FR10-F1
#
_entry.id   AF-A0A968FR10-F1
#
_cell.length_a   1.000
_cell.length_b   1.000
_cell.length_c   1.000
_cell.angle_alpha   90.00
_cell.angle_beta   90.00
_cell.angle_gamma   90.00
#
_symmetry.space_group_name_H-M   'P 1'
#
loop_
_entity.id
_entity.type
_entity.pdbx_description
1 polymer ?
#
loop_
_entity_poly.entity_id
_entity_poly.type
_entity_poly.pdbx_seq_one_letter_code
_entity_poly.pdbx_strand_id
1 'polypeptide(L)' 'MIQIEDFKDLYPFEPQTLLLDDLRYSYLDEGTGDPLLMLHGNPTWSFY' A
#
# COMPACT_ATOMS: atom_id res chain seq x y z
N MET A 1 12.34 -6.13 15.87
CA MET A 1 11.60 -6.17 14.59
C MET A 1 10.43 -5.23 14.76
N ILE A 2 10.20 -4.31 13.82
CA ILE A 2 9.05 -3.39 13.86
C ILE A 2 7.81 -4.17 13.43
N GLN A 3 6.68 -4.00 14.12
CA GLN A 3 5.40 -4.59 13.76
C GLN A 3 4.50 -3.52 13.13
N ILE A 4 3.58 -3.92 12.25
CA ILE A 4 2.65 -2.98 11.59
C ILE A 4 1.77 -2.26 12.63
N GLU A 5 1.46 -2.96 13.71
CA GLU A 5 0.70 -2.45 14.85
C GLU A 5 1.35 -1.21 15.47
N ASP A 6 2.67 -1.04 15.37
CA ASP A 6 3.41 0.09 15.96
C ASP A 6 3.08 1.44 15.28
N PHE A 7 2.53 1.42 14.06
CA PHE A 7 2.25 2.62 13.26
C PHE A 7 0.86 2.62 12.61
N LYS A 8 -0.04 1.73 13.03
CA LYS A 8 -1.40 1.62 12.47
C LYS A 8 -2.19 2.92 12.56
N ASP A 9 -1.96 3.73 13.60
CA ASP A 9 -2.62 5.04 13.75
C ASP A 9 -2.15 6.07 12.70
N LEU A 10 -0.92 5.93 12.19
CA LEU A 10 -0.35 6.81 11.17
C LEU A 10 -0.62 6.31 9.75
N TYR A 11 -0.72 4.99 9.58
CA TYR A 11 -1.00 4.33 8.31
C TYR A 11 -2.16 3.34 8.45
N PRO A 12 -3.41 3.83 8.53
CA PRO A 12 -4.58 3.02 8.84
C PRO A 12 -5.14 2.28 7.61
N PHE A 13 -4.26 1.75 6.77
CA PHE A 13 -4.62 1.03 5.55
C PHE A 13 -4.23 -0.43 5.66
N GLU A 14 -5.02 -1.32 5.07
CA GLU A 14 -4.67 -2.74 5.02
C GLU A 14 -3.69 -2.99 3.86
N PRO A 15 -2.43 -3.40 4.13
CA PRO A 15 -1.45 -3.61 3.09
C PRO A 15 -1.80 -4.86 2.27
N GLN A 16 -1.87 -4.70 0.95
CA GLN A 16 -2.05 -5.82 0.03
C GLN A 16 -0.75 -6.12 -0.71
N THR A 17 -0.61 -7.37 -1.15
CA THR A 17 0.53 -7.80 -1.95
C THR A 17 0.08 -8.43 -3.25
N LEU A 18 0.63 -7.95 -4.36
CA LEU A 18 0.44 -8.53 -5.68
C LEU A 18 1.75 -9.14 -6.16
N LEU A 19 1.69 -10.39 -6.64
CA LEU A 19 2.81 -11.03 -7.33
C LEU A 19 2.58 -10.89 -8.83
N LEU A 20 3.48 -10.20 -9.52
CA LEU A 20 3.53 -10.12 -10.98
C LEU A 20 4.91 -10.55 -11.41
N ASP A 21 4.96 -11.60 -12.24
CA ASP A 21 6.20 -12.32 -12.56
C ASP A 21 6.96 -12.70 -11.27
N ASP A 22 8.25 -12.36 -11.18
CA ASP A 22 9.10 -12.60 -10.00
C ASP A 22 9.15 -11.40 -9.03
N LEU A 23 8.27 -10.40 -9.21
CA LEU A 23 8.25 -9.17 -8.42
C LEU A 23 7.05 -9.11 -7.47
N ARG A 24 7.32 -8.59 -6.27
CA ARG A 24 6.32 -8.35 -5.22
C ARG A 24 5.99 -6.87 -5.15
N TYR A 25 4.74 -6.53 -5.41
CA TYR A 25 4.22 -5.17 -5.34
C TYR A 25 3.39 -5.00 -4.06
N SER A 26 3.66 -3.92 -3.33
CA SER A 26 2.80 -3.46 -2.25
C SER A 26 1.80 -2.45 -2.82
N TYR A 27 0.53 -2.63 -2.52
CA TYR A 27 -0.54 -1.73 -2.95
C TYR A 27 -1.64 -1.65 -1.89
N LEU A 28 -2.52 -0.66 -2.04
CA LEU A 28 -3.72 -0.51 -1.24
C LEU A 28 -4.94 -0.71 -2.13
N ASP A 29 -5.98 -1.32 -1.58
CA ASP A 29 -7.27 -1.51 -2.24
C ASP A 29 -8.38 -1.26 -1.23
N GLU A 30 -9.09 -0.16 -1.40
CA GLU A 30 -10.04 0.36 -0.42
C GLU A 30 -11.33 0.80 -1.10
N GLY A 31 -12.46 0.52 -0.46
CA GLY A 31 -13.79 0.86 -0.96
C GLY A 31 -14.37 -0.15 -1.95
N THR A 32 -15.41 0.26 -2.67
CA THR A 32 -16.13 -0.57 -3.65
C THR A 32 -16.64 0.30 -4.80
N GLY A 33 -16.75 -0.25 -6.01
CA GLY A 33 -17.22 0.46 -7.21
C GLY A 33 -16.21 0.43 -8.36
N ASP A 34 -16.31 1.39 -9.28
CA ASP A 34 -15.36 1.52 -10.38
C ASP A 34 -13.97 1.91 -9.86
N PRO A 35 -12.90 1.20 -10.26
CA PRO A 35 -11.57 1.43 -9.69
C PRO A 35 -10.94 2.73 -10.16
N LEU A 36 -10.33 3.47 -9.24
CA LEU A 36 -9.46 4.62 -9.53
C LEU A 36 -8.01 4.26 -9.18
N LEU A 37 -7.15 4.16 -10.20
CA LEU A 37 -5.74 3.84 -10.00
C LEU A 37 -4.94 5.09 -9.60
N MET A 38 -4.32 5.06 -8.43
CA MET A 38 -3.41 6.09 -7.96
C MET A 38 -1.96 5.59 -8.05
N LEU A 39 -1.09 6.38 -8.69
CA LEU A 39 0.34 6.09 -8.82
C LEU A 39 1.15 7.25 -8.22
N HIS A 40 2.14 6.93 -7.39
CA HIS A 40 2.99 7.94 -6.77
C HIS A 40 4.15 8.37 -7.69
N GLY A 41 4.80 9.49 -7.37
CA GLY A 41 5.96 9.99 -8.10
C GLY A 41 7.30 9.49 -7.52
N ASN A 42 8.40 10.01 -8.04
CA ASN A 42 9.74 9.75 -7.52
C ASN A 42 10.31 11.04 -6.88
N PRO A 43 10.83 11.05 -5.64
CA PRO A 43 11.04 9.93 -4.70
C PRO A 43 9.99 9.90 -3.58
N THR A 44 8.74 9.54 -3.89
CA THR A 44 7.64 9.48 -2.90
C THR A 44 7.23 8.05 -2.60
N TRP A 45 6.65 7.81 -1.43
CA TRP A 45 6.10 6.52 -0.99
C TRP A 45 4.74 6.74 -0.33
N SER A 46 3.97 5.67 -0.14
CA SER A 46 2.66 5.74 0.54
C SER A 46 2.74 6.21 2.00
N PHE A 47 3.93 6.15 2.61
CA PHE A 47 4.20 6.53 4.00
C PHE A 47 5.61 7.14 4.11
N TYR A 48 5.78 8.21 4.90
CA TYR A 48 7.05 8.94 5.10
C TYR A 48 7.56 8.81 6.54
#